data_AF-A0AAU1Y6Q5-F1
#
_entry.id   AF-A0AAU1Y6Q5-F1
#
_cell.length_a   1.000
_cell.length_b   1.000
_cell.length_c   1.000
_cell.angle_alpha   90.00
_cell.angle_beta   90.00
_cell.angle_gamma   90.00
#
_symmetry.space_group_name_H-M   'P 1'
#
loop_
_entity.id
_entity.type
_entity.pdbx_description
1 polymer ?
#
loop_
_entity_poly.entity_id
_entity_poly.type
_entity_poly.pdbx_seq_one_letter_code
_entity_poly.pdbx_strand_id
1 'polypeptide(L)' 'MTDEINEYAFLWDGSEGGWAVITSDLGLGAIYNTRTQMALLIEDDNLNARVIELMREHSRPFLDFIPSTSWEEGRS' A
#
# COMPACT_ATOMS: atom_id res chain seq x y z
N MET A 1 -9.93 12.66 -13.32
CA MET A 1 -8.48 12.52 -13.07
C MET A 1 -8.05 13.08 -11.72
N THR A 2 -8.10 14.40 -11.43
CA THR A 2 -7.69 14.91 -10.10
C THR A 2 -8.66 14.55 -8.98
N ASP A 3 -9.96 14.44 -9.26
CA ASP A 3 -10.95 14.07 -8.25
C ASP A 3 -10.86 12.59 -7.86
N GLU A 4 -10.70 11.69 -8.83
CA GLU A 4 -10.61 10.24 -8.59
C GLU A 4 -9.36 9.87 -7.78
N ILE A 5 -8.23 10.55 -8.00
CA ILE A 5 -7.01 10.25 -7.23
C ILE A 5 -7.11 10.72 -5.78
N ASN A 6 -7.87 11.79 -5.52
CA ASN A 6 -8.08 12.30 -4.18
C ASN A 6 -8.91 11.33 -3.31
N GLU A 7 -9.72 10.47 -3.93
CA GLU A 7 -10.43 9.40 -3.22
C GLU A 7 -9.47 8.45 -2.50
N TYR A 8 -8.23 8.32 -2.97
CA TYR A 8 -7.20 7.44 -2.43
C TYR A 8 -6.18 8.15 -1.53
N ALA A 9 -6.38 9.44 -1.22
CA ALA A 9 -5.42 10.22 -0.42
C ALA A 9 -5.09 9.58 0.93
N PHE A 10 -6.05 8.83 1.51
CA PHE A 10 -5.88 8.08 2.76
C PHE A 10 -4.72 7.09 2.76
N LEU A 11 -4.25 6.66 1.58
CA LEU A 11 -3.12 5.76 1.43
C LEU A 11 -1.77 6.42 1.77
N TRP A 12 -1.68 7.75 1.73
CA TRP A 12 -0.41 8.47 1.91
C TRP A 12 -0.47 9.74 2.74
N ASP A 13 -1.65 10.28 3.03
CA ASP A 13 -1.83 11.48 3.86
C ASP A 13 -1.73 11.22 5.38
N GLY A 14 -1.75 9.95 5.79
CA GLY A 14 -1.65 9.51 7.18
C GLY A 14 -2.97 9.49 7.95
N SER A 15 -4.10 9.77 7.31
CA SER A 15 -5.44 9.61 7.90
C SER A 15 -5.74 8.15 8.23
N GLU A 16 -5.23 7.21 7.42
CA GLU A 16 -5.22 5.79 7.71
C GLU A 16 -3.81 5.22 7.81
N GLY A 17 -3.59 4.38 8.83
CA GLY A 17 -2.29 3.77 9.08
C GLY A 17 -2.17 2.35 8.52
N GLY A 18 -0.94 1.93 8.26
CA GLY A 18 -0.61 0.55 7.88
C GLY A 18 -0.50 0.30 6.38
N TRP A 19 -0.76 1.30 5.55
CA TRP A 19 -0.63 1.20 4.09
C TRP A 19 0.82 1.08 3.63
N ALA A 20 1.07 0.07 2.80
CA ALA A 20 2.33 -0.22 2.15
C ALA A 20 2.06 -0.76 0.74
N VAL A 21 3.11 -0.80 -0.10
CA VAL A 21 3.08 -1.51 -1.38
C VAL A 21 3.91 -2.78 -1.25
N ILE A 22 3.31 -3.93 -1.52
CA ILE A 22 4.03 -5.20 -1.62
C ILE A 22 4.56 -5.33 -3.04
N THR A 23 5.87 -5.22 -3.18
CA THR A 23 6.56 -5.36 -4.46
C THR A 23 6.84 -6.83 -4.75
N SER A 24 6.85 -7.16 -6.04
CA SER A 24 7.35 -8.42 -6.56
C SER A 24 8.17 -8.14 -7.81
N ASP A 25 8.83 -9.16 -8.37
CA ASP A 25 9.51 -9.05 -9.67
C ASP A 25 8.52 -8.79 -10.83
N LEU A 26 7.21 -8.81 -10.57
CA LEU A 26 6.14 -8.59 -11.52
C LEU A 26 5.35 -7.32 -11.18
N GLY A 27 5.15 -6.47 -12.19
CA GLY A 27 4.27 -5.30 -12.11
C GLY A 27 4.75 -4.20 -11.15
N LEU A 28 3.83 -3.31 -10.76
CA LEU A 28 4.12 -2.18 -9.86
C LEU A 28 4.02 -2.53 -8.37
N GLY A 29 3.52 -3.72 -8.06
CA GLY A 29 3.21 -4.18 -6.71
C GLY A 29 1.71 -4.10 -6.38
N ALA A 30 1.36 -4.51 -5.16
CA ALA A 30 0.00 -4.52 -4.64
C ALA A 30 -0.12 -3.59 -3.42
N ILE A 31 -1.15 -2.75 -3.38
CA ILE A 31 -1.44 -1.89 -2.23
C ILE A 31 -2.02 -2.76 -1.11
N TYR A 32 -1.42 -2.70 0.08
CA TYR A 32 -1.72 -3.59 1.18
C TYR A 32 -1.75 -2.85 2.51
N ASN A 33 -2.77 -3.13 3.32
CA ASN A 33 -2.82 -2.65 4.69
C ASN A 33 -2.28 -3.73 5.63
N THR A 34 -1.11 -3.45 6.21
CA THR A 34 -0.41 -4.36 7.14
C THR A 34 -1.16 -4.62 8.45
N ARG A 35 -2.10 -3.74 8.83
CA ARG A 35 -2.88 -3.89 10.08
C ARG A 35 -4.10 -4.79 9.87
N THR A 36 -4.82 -4.60 8.76
CA THR A 36 -6.04 -5.36 8.45
C THR A 36 -5.77 -6.61 7.61
N GLN A 37 -4.55 -6.74 7.07
CA GLN A 37 -4.14 -7.80 6.16
C GLN A 37 -4.97 -7.85 4.86
N MET A 38 -5.46 -6.69 4.42
CA MET A 38 -6.28 -6.55 3.22
C MET A 38 -5.51 -5.85 2.12
N ALA A 39 -5.64 -6.36 0.88
CA ALA A 39 -5.18 -5.67 -0.31
C ALA A 39 -6.28 -4.74 -0.86
N LEU A 40 -5.87 -3.61 -1.41
CA LEU A 40 -6.74 -2.72 -2.17
C LEU A 40 -6.53 -2.96 -3.67
N LEU A 41 -7.61 -3.21 -4.40
CA LEU A 41 -7.61 -3.34 -5.85
C LEU A 41 -8.17 -2.05 -6.46
N ILE A 42 -7.39 -1.43 -7.36
CA ILE A 42 -7.83 -0.33 -8.21
C ILE A 42 -7.90 -0.90 -9.63
N GLU A 43 -9.10 -0.96 -10.22
CA GLU A 43 -9.34 -1.63 -11.51
C GLU A 43 -8.78 -0.87 -12.71
N ASP A 44 -8.67 0.46 -12.61
CA ASP A 44 -8.04 1.27 -13.65
C ASP A 44 -6.51 1.23 -13.48
N ASP A 45 -5.82 0.61 -14.44
CA ASP A 45 -4.37 0.44 -14.43
C ASP A 45 -3.59 1.76 -14.37
N ASN A 46 -4.09 2.82 -15.04
CA ASN A 46 -3.42 4.13 -15.03
C ASN A 46 -3.58 4.81 -13.66
N LEU A 47 -4.77 4.69 -13.07
CA LEU A 47 -5.04 5.20 -11.73
C LEU A 47 -4.22 4.45 -10.68
N ASN A 48 -4.18 3.12 -10.77
CA ASN A 48 -3.36 2.29 -9.90
C ASN A 48 -1.87 2.68 -9.98
N ALA A 49 -1.35 2.84 -11.18
CA ALA A 49 0.03 3.26 -11.39
C ALA A 49 0.33 4.61 -10.75
N ARG A 50 -0.56 5.59 -10.92
CA ARG A 50 -0.39 6.93 -10.36
C ARG A 50 -0.52 6.94 -8.82
N VAL A 51 -1.43 6.13 -8.26
CA VAL A 51 -1.57 5.96 -6.81
C VAL A 51 -0.29 5.36 -6.20
N ILE A 52 0.27 4.31 -6.80
CA ILE A 52 1.53 3.70 -6.33
C ILE A 52 2.69 4.71 -6.41
N GLU A 53 2.74 5.53 -7.45
CA GLU A 53 3.72 6.61 -7.58
C GLU A 53 3.59 7.63 -6.45
N LEU A 54 2.37 8.09 -6.13
CA LEU A 54 2.13 9.00 -5.00
C LEU A 54 2.50 8.39 -3.65
N MET A 55 2.18 7.11 -3.42
CA MET A 55 2.62 6.41 -2.22
C MET A 55 4.15 6.44 -2.08
N ARG A 56 4.89 6.29 -3.19
CA ARG A 56 6.35 6.43 -3.22
C ARG A 56 6.80 7.85 -2.93
N GLU A 57 6.22 8.86 -3.59
CA GLU A 57 6.53 10.28 -3.37
C GLU A 57 6.33 10.68 -1.89
N HIS A 58 5.31 10.14 -1.24
CA HIS A 58 5.00 10.36 0.18
C HIS A 58 5.67 9.36 1.13
N SER A 59 6.70 8.66 0.65
CA SER A 59 7.55 7.77 1.45
C SER A 59 6.78 6.68 2.20
N ARG A 60 5.72 6.14 1.60
CA ARG A 60 5.08 4.92 2.13
C ARG A 60 6.02 3.73 1.98
N PRO A 61 5.94 2.72 2.86
CA PRO A 61 6.78 1.53 2.76
C PRO A 61 6.53 0.75 1.48
N PHE A 62 7.61 0.30 0.84
CA PHE A 62 7.61 -0.70 -0.24
C PHE A 62 8.32 -1.93 0.30
N LEU A 63 7.62 -3.07 0.34
CA LEU A 63 8.07 -4.29 1.00
C LEU A 63 8.17 -5.42 -0.03
N ASP A 64 9.21 -6.23 0.05
CA ASP A 64 9.41 -7.44 -0.77
C ASP A 64 8.82 -8.70 -0.13
N PHE A 65 8.14 -8.55 1.01
CA PHE A 65 7.43 -9.62 1.71
C PHE A 65 6.13 -9.10 2.33
N ILE A 66 5.18 -10.02 2.57
CA ILE A 66 3.97 -9.73 3.34
C ILE A 66 4.30 -9.88 4.83
N PRO A 67 4.15 -8.83 5.66
CA PRO A 67 4.37 -8.95 7.10
C PRO A 67 3.38 -9.93 7.73
N SER A 68 3.88 -10.95 8.42
CA SER A 68 3.08 -11.86 9.25
C SER A 68 3.00 -11.33 10.68
N THR A 69 1.82 -11.45 11.30
CA THR A 69 1.55 -11.06 12.69
C THR A 69 2.34 -11.90 13.72
N SER A 70 3.03 -12.95 13.28
CA SER A 70 3.72 -13.93 14.12
C SER A 70 5.04 -13.45 14.75
N TRP A 71 5.35 -12.16 14.71
CA TRP A 71 6.60 -11.61 15.26
C TRP A 71 6.54 -11.23 16.75
N GLU A 72 5.39 -11.34 17.42
CA GLU A 72 5.25 -10.98 18.85
C GLU A 72 5.18 -12.16 19.83
N GLU A 73 5.03 -13.42 19.40
CA GLU A 73 4.86 -14.56 20.33
C GLU A 73 6.17 -15.23 20.80
N GLY A 74 7.34 -14.69 20.44
CA GLY A 74 8.63 -15.37 20.62
C GLY A 74 9.60 -14.77 21.64
N ARG A 75 9.17 -13.84 22.51
CA ARG A 75 10.02 -13.28 23.58
C ARG A 75 9.28 -13.19 24.91
N SER A 76 9.21 -14.32 25.62
CA SER A 76 9.08 -14.36 27.08
C SER A 76 10.20 -15.26 27.62
#